data_AF-A0ABD1ZHP0-F1
#
_entry.id   AF-A0ABD1ZHP0-F1
#
_cell.length_a   1.000
_cell.length_b   1.000
_cell.length_c   1.000
_cell.angle_alpha   90.00
_cell.angle_beta   90.00
_cell.angle_gamma   90.00
#
_symmetry.space_group_name_H-M   'P 1'
#
loop_
_entity.id
_entity.type
_entity.pdbx_description
1 polymer ?
#
loop_
_entity_poly.entity_id
_entity_poly.type
_entity_poly.pdbx_seq_one_letter_code
_entity_poly.pdbx_strand_id
1 'polypeptide(L)'
;MTLVDEATSFVDDLDEERMTTWFELKSKFITRYRGDINLIMVMDNLAKVQHKKGEPVLAYINQFRAEAKWLPPEEANSPLVASHFLRNLHPNISDPCCLRY
;
A
#
# COMPACT_ATOMS: atom_id res chain seq x y z
N MET A 1 -4.56 -13.90 17.36
CA MET A 1 -3.64 -12.80 17.69
C MET A 1 -4.23 -11.55 17.06
N THR A 2 -4.62 -10.58 17.88
CA THR A 2 -5.23 -9.32 17.44
C THR A 2 -4.14 -8.27 17.20
N LEU A 3 -4.46 -7.18 16.48
CA LEU A 3 -3.56 -6.03 16.33
C LEU A 3 -3.15 -5.43 17.69
N VAL A 4 -4.03 -5.54 18.68
CA VAL A 4 -3.78 -5.09 20.05
C VAL A 4 -2.70 -5.95 20.70
N ASP A 5 -2.77 -7.27 20.54
CA ASP A 5 -1.77 -8.20 21.11
C ASP A 5 -0.37 -7.97 20.52
N GLU A 6 -0.27 -7.70 19.22
CA GLU A 6 0.99 -7.37 18.54
C GLU A 6 1.54 -6.01 18.99
N ALA A 7 0.69 -4.99 19.10
CA ALA A 7 1.11 -3.69 19.59
C ALA A 7 1.58 -3.75 21.05
N THR A 8 0.91 -4.54 21.90
CA THR A 8 1.34 -4.77 23.29
C THR A 8 2.66 -5.53 23.32
N SER A 9 2.81 -6.60 22.54
CA SER A 9 4.07 -7.35 22.45
C SER A 9 5.23 -6.48 21.97
N PHE A 10 4.99 -5.55 21.02
CA PHE A 10 6.03 -4.59 20.63
C PHE A 10 6.51 -3.76 21.79
N VAL A 11 5.57 -3.23 22.60
CA VAL A 11 5.87 -2.37 23.75
C VAL A 11 6.57 -3.16 24.86
N ASP A 12 6.16 -4.39 25.11
CA ASP A 12 6.79 -5.27 26.11
C ASP A 12 8.23 -5.65 25.73
N ASP A 13 8.53 -5.73 24.43
CA ASP A 13 9.88 -5.98 23.91
C ASP A 13 10.79 -4.74 23.98
N LEU A 14 10.28 -3.60 24.48
CA LEU A 14 11.05 -2.38 24.61
C LEU A 14 11.84 -2.35 25.92
N ASP A 15 13.17 -2.34 25.81
CA ASP A 15 14.05 -2.08 26.95
C ASP A 15 13.95 -0.61 27.38
N GLU A 16 13.19 -0.36 28.46
CA GLU A 16 12.88 0.97 29.01
C GLU A 16 14.14 1.77 29.38
N GLU A 17 15.26 1.10 29.72
CA GLU A 17 16.51 1.76 30.10
C GLU A 17 17.34 2.21 28.87
N ARG A 18 17.00 1.70 27.67
CA ARG A 18 17.75 1.97 26.43
C ARG A 18 17.02 2.85 25.43
N MET A 19 15.72 3.07 25.59
CA MET A 19 14.94 3.95 24.70
C MET A 19 14.70 5.30 25.32
N THR A 20 15.63 6.21 25.06
CA THR A 20 15.60 7.56 25.62
C THR A 20 15.01 8.59 24.67
N THR A 21 14.87 8.25 23.39
CA THR A 21 14.35 9.16 22.36
C THR A 21 13.22 8.56 21.54
N TRP A 22 12.32 9.45 21.09
CA TRP A 22 11.26 9.11 20.13
C TRP A 22 11.81 8.55 18.81
N PHE A 23 13.02 8.98 18.42
CA PHE A 23 13.69 8.50 17.22
C PHE A 23 14.12 7.03 17.33
N GLU A 24 14.67 6.61 18.48
CA GLU A 24 15.07 5.22 18.73
C GLU A 24 13.86 4.29 18.74
N LEU A 25 12.79 4.67 19.43
CA LEU A 25 11.52 3.95 19.45
C LEU A 25 10.96 3.76 18.03
N LYS A 26 10.87 4.86 17.28
CA LYS A 26 10.38 4.84 15.89
C LYS A 26 11.25 3.97 14.99
N SER A 27 12.57 4.01 15.17
CA SER A 27 13.51 3.18 14.40
C SER A 27 13.36 1.69 14.72
N LYS A 28 13.14 1.33 15.99
CA LYS A 28 12.85 -0.04 16.41
C LYS A 28 11.53 -0.56 15.85
N PHE A 29 10.48 0.26 15.91
CA PHE A 29 9.19 -0.05 15.30
C PHE A 29 9.33 -0.30 13.79
N ILE A 30 10.00 0.63 13.09
CA ILE A 30 10.24 0.52 11.64
C ILE A 30 11.08 -0.71 11.33
N THR A 31 12.05 -1.08 12.17
CA THR A 31 12.89 -2.25 11.92
C THR A 31 12.11 -3.56 12.08
N ARG A 32 11.30 -3.67 13.14
CA ARG A 32 10.47 -4.87 13.41
C ARG A 32 9.40 -5.08 12.37
N TYR A 33 8.71 -4.01 12.00
CA TYR A 33 7.57 -4.04 11.08
C TYR A 33 7.94 -3.51 9.69
N ARG A 34 9.22 -3.52 9.29
CA ARG A 34 9.65 -2.87 8.04
C ARG A 34 8.92 -3.41 6.82
N GLY A 35 8.74 -4.74 6.77
CA GLY A 35 7.98 -5.42 5.73
C GLY A 35 6.52 -4.95 5.71
N ASP A 36 5.88 -4.93 6.87
CA ASP A 36 4.47 -4.56 7.02
C ASP A 36 4.22 -3.07 6.77
N ILE A 37 5.10 -2.19 7.23
CA ILE A 37 5.03 -0.74 6.99
C ILE A 37 5.20 -0.45 5.50
N ASN A 38 6.16 -1.10 4.84
CA ASN A 38 6.32 -0.95 3.40
C ASN A 38 5.09 -1.44 2.65
N LEU A 39 4.52 -2.59 3.05
CA LEU A 39 3.29 -3.12 2.47
C LEU A 39 2.12 -2.15 2.67
N ILE A 40 1.88 -1.67 3.89
CA ILE A 40 0.83 -0.70 4.22
C ILE A 40 1.01 0.58 3.38
N MET A 41 2.23 1.11 3.31
CA MET A 41 2.50 2.32 2.52
C MET A 41 2.25 2.12 1.02
N VAL A 42 2.64 0.95 0.47
CA VAL A 42 2.38 0.64 -0.95
C VAL A 42 0.89 0.46 -1.19
N MET A 43 0.16 -0.19 -0.29
CA MET A 43 -1.31 -0.35 -0.38
C MET A 43 -2.04 1.01 -0.29
N ASP A 44 -1.61 1.89 0.61
CA ASP A 44 -2.11 3.26 0.70
C ASP A 44 -1.84 4.07 -0.57
N ASN A 45 -0.69 3.87 -1.21
CA ASN A 45 -0.36 4.54 -2.47
C ASN A 45 -1.22 3.99 -3.62
N LEU A 46 -1.41 2.67 -3.71
CA LEU A 46 -2.30 2.05 -4.69
C LEU A 46 -3.73 2.55 -4.56
N ALA A 47 -4.23 2.73 -3.34
CA ALA A 47 -5.55 3.30 -3.07
C ALA A 47 -5.70 4.75 -3.58
N LYS A 48 -4.59 5.50 -3.69
CA LYS A 48 -4.58 6.89 -4.19
C LYS A 48 -4.45 6.98 -5.71
N VAL A 49 -4.05 5.91 -6.41
CA VAL A 49 -3.99 5.90 -7.88
C VAL A 49 -5.41 5.84 -8.43
N GLN A 50 -5.95 6.99 -8.83
CA GLN A 50 -7.28 7.14 -9.40
C GLN A 50 -7.21 7.37 -10.91
N HIS A 51 -8.03 6.64 -11.67
CA HIS A 51 -8.20 6.88 -13.09
C HIS A 51 -8.95 8.20 -13.29
N LYS A 52 -8.31 9.17 -13.96
CA LYS A 52 -8.91 10.49 -14.17
C LYS A 52 -9.89 10.44 -15.35
N LYS A 53 -10.94 11.25 -15.29
CA LYS A 53 -11.88 11.39 -16.40
C LYS A 53 -11.15 11.88 -17.66
N GLY A 54 -11.28 11.14 -18.76
CA GLY A 54 -10.64 11.45 -20.05
C GLY A 54 -9.17 11.03 -20.16
N GLU A 55 -8.59 10.44 -19.11
CA GLU A 55 -7.28 9.80 -19.18
C GLU A 55 -7.36 8.51 -20.00
N PRO A 56 -6.36 8.19 -20.83
CA PRO A 56 -6.29 6.88 -21.46
C PRO A 56 -6.11 5.77 -20.41
N VAL A 57 -6.87 4.68 -20.53
CA VAL A 57 -6.80 3.53 -19.60
C VAL A 57 -5.38 3.00 -19.46
N LEU A 58 -4.60 3.01 -20.54
CA LEU A 58 -3.21 2.56 -20.52
C LEU A 58 -2.32 3.42 -19.61
N ALA A 59 -2.55 4.74 -19.55
CA ALA A 59 -1.82 5.63 -18.66
C ALA A 59 -2.13 5.30 -17.18
N TYR A 60 -3.40 5.04 -16.88
CA TYR A 60 -3.83 4.58 -15.56
C TYR A 60 -3.18 3.23 -15.18
N ILE A 61 -3.21 2.24 -16.08
CA ILE A 61 -2.58 0.92 -15.86
C ILE A 61 -1.08 1.09 -15.55
N ASN A 62 -0.39 1.96 -16.29
CA ASN A 62 1.05 2.17 -16.09
C ASN A 62 1.34 2.86 -14.75
N GLN A 63 0.54 3.83 -14.32
CA GLN A 63 0.65 4.43 -12.99
C GLN A 63 0.41 3.40 -11.88
N PHE A 64 -0.64 2.59 -12.02
CA PHE A 64 -0.94 1.55 -11.03
C PHE A 64 0.18 0.51 -10.94
N ARG A 65 0.72 0.05 -12.08
CA ARG A 65 1.87 -0.87 -12.11
C ARG A 65 3.13 -0.28 -11.49
N ALA A 66 3.36 1.03 -11.68
CA ALA A 66 4.53 1.70 -11.13
C ALA A 66 4.52 1.73 -9.59
N GLU A 67 3.34 1.79 -8.97
CA GLU A 67 3.17 1.66 -7.52
C GLU A 67 3.18 0.18 -7.08
N ALA A 68 2.50 -0.70 -7.83
CA ALA A 68 2.38 -2.12 -7.49
C ALA A 68 3.71 -2.88 -7.54
N LYS A 69 4.71 -2.41 -8.29
CA LYS A 69 6.03 -3.06 -8.40
C LYS A 69 6.79 -3.15 -7.06
N TRP A 70 6.40 -2.35 -6.07
CA TRP A 70 6.99 -2.34 -4.74
C TRP A 70 6.36 -3.36 -3.80
N LEU A 71 5.29 -4.05 -4.24
CA LEU A 71 4.70 -5.14 -3.48
C LEU A 71 5.64 -6.35 -3.45
N PRO A 72 5.70 -7.06 -2.31
CA PRO A 72 6.27 -8.40 -2.26
C PRO A 72 5.57 -9.32 -3.28
N PRO A 73 6.29 -10.27 -3.92
CA PRO A 73 5.72 -11.18 -4.93
C PRO A 73 4.49 -11.96 -4.44
N GLU A 74 4.46 -12.32 -3.16
CA GLU A 74 3.36 -13.01 -2.49
C GLU A 74 2.08 -12.16 -2.40
N GLU A 75 2.22 -10.84 -2.27
CA GLU A 75 1.11 -9.89 -2.15
C GLU A 75 0.69 -9.29 -3.50
N ALA A 76 1.57 -9.33 -4.51
CA ALA A 76 1.31 -8.75 -5.84
C ALA A 76 0.07 -9.36 -6.54
N ASN A 77 -0.24 -10.62 -6.25
CA ASN A 77 -1.41 -11.33 -6.79
C ASN A 77 -2.61 -11.33 -5.83
N SER A 78 -2.54 -10.58 -4.73
CA SER A 78 -3.61 -10.51 -3.73
C SER A 78 -4.91 -9.96 -4.35
N PRO A 79 -6.08 -10.57 -4.07
CA PRO A 79 -7.38 -10.03 -4.49
C PRO A 79 -7.61 -8.58 -4.04
N LEU A 80 -6.96 -8.14 -2.96
CA LEU A 80 -7.02 -6.77 -2.48
C LEU A 80 -6.42 -5.78 -3.49
N VAL A 81 -5.29 -6.14 -4.12
CA VAL A 81 -4.64 -5.31 -5.14
C VAL A 81 -5.55 -5.15 -6.35
N ALA A 82 -6.17 -6.24 -6.81
CA ALA A 82 -7.15 -6.20 -7.89
C ALA A 82 -8.39 -5.37 -7.52
N SER A 83 -8.84 -5.45 -6.27
CA SER A 83 -9.96 -4.64 -5.77
C SER A 83 -9.63 -3.15 -5.78
N HIS A 84 -8.41 -2.75 -5.43
CA HIS A 84 -7.97 -1.36 -5.50
C HIS A 84 -7.96 -0.84 -6.94
N PHE A 85 -7.46 -1.65 -7.89
CA PHE A 85 -7.47 -1.32 -9.31
C PHE A 85 -8.90 -1.08 -9.82
N LEU A 86 -9.83 -2.00 -9.56
CA LEU A 86 -11.21 -1.89 -10.03
C LEU A 86 -11.96 -0.72 -9.38
N ARG A 87 -11.81 -0.52 -8.07
CA ARG A 87 -12.49 0.56 -7.34
C ARG A 87 -12.09 1.94 -7.86
N ASN A 88 -10.85 2.10 -8.26
CA ASN A 88 -10.29 3.37 -8.68
C ASN A 88 -10.39 3.62 -10.19
N LEU A 89 -10.99 2.69 -10.91
CA LEU A 89 -11.24 2.79 -12.34
C LEU A 89 -12.48 3.65 -12.59
N HIS A 90 -12.32 4.74 -13.34
CA HIS A 90 -13.39 5.70 -13.59
C HIS A 90 -14.60 5.04 -14.26
N PRO A 91 -15.85 5.22 -13.81
CA PRO A 91 -17.01 4.45 -14.29
C PRO A 91 -17.33 4.61 -15.79
N ASN A 92 -16.91 5.70 -16.43
CA ASN A 92 -17.20 5.98 -17.85
C ASN A 92 -16.21 5.38 -18.87
N ILE A 93 -15.46 4.33 -18.52
CA ILE A 93 -14.55 3.63 -19.46
C ILE A 93 -15.28 2.99 -20.63
N SER A 94 -16.59 2.77 -20.50
CA SER A 94 -17.47 2.25 -21.55
C SER A 94 -17.76 3.27 -22.65
N ASP A 95 -17.21 4.49 -22.57
CA ASP A 95 -17.31 5.48 -23.64
C ASP A 95 -16.37 5.07 -24.82
N PRO A 96 -16.90 4.70 -26.01
CA PRO A 96 -16.14 4.11 -27.12
C PRO A 96 -14.98 4.97 -27.65
N CYS A 97 -14.90 6.24 -27.23
CA CYS A 97 -13.82 7.15 -27.59
C CYS A 97 -12.46 6.78 -26.97
N CYS A 98 -12.44 6.01 -25.87
CA CYS A 98 -11.22 5.73 -25.11
C CYS A 98 -10.53 4.39 -25.43
N LEU A 99 -11.08 3.59 -26.36
CA LEU A 99 -10.57 2.27 -26.75
C LEU A 99 -10.06 2.19 -28.20
N ARG A 100 -9.91 3.34 -28.88
CA ARG A 100 -9.34 3.38 -30.24
C ARG A 100 -7.82 3.51 -30.20
N TYR A 101 -7.13 2.39 -29.95
CA TYR A 101 -5.77 2.14 -30.43
C TYR A 101 -5.61 0.66 -30.77
#